data_AF-A0A7X1J8Y4-F1
#
_entry.id   AF-A0A7X1J8Y4-F1
#
_cell.length_a   1.000
_cell.length_b   1.000
_cell.length_c   1.000
_cell.angle_alpha   90.00
_cell.angle_beta   90.00
_cell.angle_gamma   90.00
#
_symmetry.space_group_name_H-M   'P 1'
#
loop_
_entity.id
_entity.type
_entity.pdbx_description
1 polymer ?
#
loop_
_entity_poly.entity_id
_entity_poly.type
_entity_poly.pdbx_seq_one_letter_code
_entity_poly.pdbx_strand_id
1 'polypeptide(L)'
;MSGPAREITPEAVENWLVEQIAQRTLLPPAMVSVHLCFDEFDIDSADSLVITTALADWLGDEVDPRALVRHPTIRSLAGYLAGRRHQATTGGTPVHG
;
A
#
# COMPACT_ATOMS: atom_id res chain seq x y z
N MET A 1 19.48 8.06 1.69
CA MET A 1 19.72 6.70 2.24
C MET A 1 18.87 5.74 1.42
N SER A 2 19.44 5.15 0.37
CA SER A 2 18.74 4.12 -0.41
C SER A 2 18.82 2.82 0.38
N GLY A 3 17.70 2.40 0.99
CA GLY A 3 17.59 1.07 1.59
C GLY A 3 17.73 -0.03 0.52
N PRO A 4 17.99 -1.29 0.92
CA PRO A 4 17.99 -2.41 -0.02
C PRO A 4 16.68 -2.41 -0.80
N ALA A 5 16.71 -2.82 -2.07
CA ALA A 5 15.53 -2.92 -2.94
C ALA A 5 14.36 -3.49 -2.14
N ARG A 6 13.43 -2.63 -1.73
CA ARG A 6 12.37 -3.00 -0.79
C ARG A 6 11.45 -3.94 -1.55
N GLU A 7 11.46 -5.22 -1.22
CA GLU A 7 10.53 -6.17 -1.82
C GLU A 7 9.11 -5.71 -1.50
N ILE A 8 8.32 -5.47 -2.55
CA ILE A 8 6.93 -5.06 -2.43
C ILE A 8 6.10 -6.33 -2.29
N THR A 9 6.14 -6.93 -1.10
CA THR A 9 5.28 -8.06 -0.71
C THR A 9 3.99 -7.56 -0.07
N PRO A 10 2.91 -8.37 -0.03
CA PRO A 10 1.70 -8.00 0.68
C PRO A 10 1.99 -7.59 2.13
N GLU A 11 2.80 -8.34 2.86
CA GLU A 11 3.12 -8.10 4.26
C GLU A 11 3.90 -6.79 4.46
N ALA A 12 4.79 -6.45 3.51
CA ALA A 12 5.52 -5.19 3.55
C ALA A 12 4.57 -3.98 3.35
N VAL A 13 3.60 -4.09 2.44
CA VAL A 13 2.58 -3.07 2.20
C VAL A 13 1.62 -2.97 3.39
N GLU A 14 1.20 -4.11 3.96
CA GLU A 14 0.32 -4.15 5.15
C GLU A 14 0.98 -3.45 6.33
N ASN A 15 2.23 -3.81 6.65
CA ASN A 15 2.97 -3.19 7.75
C ASN A 15 3.11 -1.67 7.56
N TRP A 16 3.41 -1.24 6.34
CA TRP A 16 3.53 0.19 6.04
C TRP A 16 2.19 0.92 6.22
N LEU A 17 1.09 0.37 5.70
CA LEU A 17 -0.25 0.94 5.86
C LEU A 17 -0.68 0.99 7.32
N VAL A 18 -0.41 -0.08 8.08
CA VAL A 18 -0.66 -0.15 9.52
C VAL A 18 0.08 0.96 10.26
N GLU A 19 1.37 1.15 9.98
CA GLU A 19 2.16 2.23 10.58
C GLU A 19 1.61 3.62 10.23
N GLN A 20 1.17 3.84 8.99
CA GLN A 20 0.62 5.13 8.56
C GLN A 20 -0.72 5.45 9.24
N ILE A 21 -1.59 4.45 9.39
CA ILE A 21 -2.90 4.61 10.04
C ILE A 21 -2.73 4.77 11.55
N ALA A 22 -1.87 3.96 12.17
CA ALA A 22 -1.54 4.04 13.60
C ALA A 22 -1.08 5.46 13.99
N GLN A 23 -0.19 6.06 13.19
CA GLN A 23 0.31 7.41 13.44
C GLN A 23 -0.79 8.49 13.40
N ARG A 24 -1.78 8.33 12.52
CA ARG A 24 -2.86 9.31 12.32
C ARG A 24 -3.98 9.16 13.35
N THR A 25 -4.35 7.92 13.61
CA THR A 25 -5.38 7.56 14.61
C THR A 25 -4.87 7.59 16.04
N LEU A 26 -3.56 7.83 16.25
CA LEU A 26 -2.88 7.73 17.55
C LEU A 26 -3.07 6.37 18.23
N LEU A 27 -3.34 5.32 17.45
CA LEU A 27 -3.50 3.96 17.94
C LEU A 27 -2.17 3.19 17.87
N PRO A 28 -1.95 2.21 18.75
CA PRO A 28 -0.86 1.25 18.57
C PRO A 28 -1.02 0.50 17.24
N PRO A 29 0.07 0.25 16.48
CA PRO A 29 0.02 -0.57 15.26
C PRO A 29 -0.67 -1.93 15.45
N ALA A 30 -0.51 -2.56 16.61
CA ALA A 30 -1.14 -3.83 16.96
C ALA A 30 -2.68 -3.75 17.10
N MET A 31 -3.25 -2.56 17.25
CA MET A 31 -4.69 -2.32 17.29
C MET A 31 -5.29 -1.99 15.92
N VAL A 32 -4.46 -1.69 14.93
CA VAL A 32 -4.93 -1.43 13.56
C VAL A 32 -5.23 -2.76 12.88
N SER A 33 -6.52 -3.03 12.67
CA SER A 33 -6.95 -4.27 12.03
C SER A 33 -6.80 -4.20 10.51
N VAL A 34 -6.02 -5.10 9.92
CA VAL A 34 -5.83 -5.17 8.46
C VAL A 34 -7.09 -5.57 7.68
N HIS A 35 -8.11 -6.03 8.40
CA HIS A 35 -9.40 -6.46 7.88
C HIS A 35 -10.48 -5.38 7.98
N LEU A 36 -10.22 -4.30 8.69
CA LEU A 36 -11.16 -3.18 8.86
C LEU A 36 -11.17 -2.32 7.60
N CYS A 37 -12.34 -1.77 7.27
CA CYS A 37 -12.47 -0.87 6.13
C CYS A 37 -11.81 0.49 6.42
N PHE A 38 -11.24 1.15 5.39
CA PHE A 38 -10.62 2.48 5.52
C PHE A 38 -11.60 3.52 6.11
N ASP A 39 -12.87 3.50 5.68
CA ASP A 39 -13.95 4.37 6.20
C ASP A 39 -14.33 4.10 7.67
N GLU A 40 -13.94 2.95 8.24
CA GLU A 40 -14.20 2.63 9.65
C GLU A 40 -13.07 3.08 10.57
N PHE A 41 -11.91 3.45 10.02
CA PHE A 41 -10.89 4.13 10.80
C PHE A 41 -11.27 5.61 10.99
N ASP A 42 -10.80 6.20 12.08
CA ASP A 42 -10.94 7.62 12.37
C ASP A 42 -9.96 8.45 11.50
N ILE A 43 -10.03 8.27 10.18
CA ILE A 43 -9.23 8.98 9.18
C ILE A 43 -10.16 9.76 8.26
N ASP A 44 -9.84 11.03 8.00
CA ASP A 44 -10.64 11.85 7.09
C ASP A 44 -10.24 11.59 5.61
N SER A 45 -11.00 12.18 4.69
CA SER A 45 -10.67 12.18 3.25
C SER A 45 -9.28 12.77 2.99
N ALA A 46 -8.89 13.81 3.75
CA ALA A 46 -7.56 14.40 3.65
C ALA A 46 -6.46 13.40 4.02
N ASP A 47 -6.62 12.67 5.12
CA ASP A 47 -5.68 11.63 5.55
C ASP A 47 -5.56 10.51 4.53
N SER A 48 -6.70 10.05 4.00
CA SER A 48 -6.74 9.03 2.96
C SER A 48 -5.96 9.44 1.71
N LEU A 49 -6.10 10.70 1.27
CA LEU A 49 -5.34 11.23 0.14
C LEU A 49 -3.83 11.28 0.44
N VAL A 50 -3.44 11.70 1.64
CA VAL A 50 -2.03 11.74 2.07
C VAL A 50 -1.45 10.33 2.12
N ILE A 51 -2.17 9.35 2.67
CA ILE A 51 -1.75 7.95 2.71
C ILE A 51 -1.56 7.42 1.28
N THR A 52 -2.51 7.69 0.39
CA THR A 52 -2.45 7.25 -1.02
C THR A 52 -1.24 7.85 -1.73
N THR A 53 -0.97 9.14 -1.52
CA THR A 53 0.17 9.84 -2.14
C THR A 53 1.50 9.31 -1.61
N ALA A 54 1.61 9.16 -0.29
CA ALA A 54 2.81 8.59 0.34
C ALA A 54 3.03 7.12 -0.06
N LEU A 55 1.94 6.38 -0.30
CA LEU A 55 2.00 5.00 -0.77
C LEU A 55 2.52 4.94 -2.20
N ALA A 56 2.05 5.82 -3.10
CA ALA A 56 2.57 5.89 -4.46
C ALA A 56 4.07 6.22 -4.50
N ASP A 57 4.52 7.16 -3.66
CA ASP A 57 5.94 7.49 -3.49
C ASP A 57 6.74 6.31 -2.92
N TRP A 58 6.22 5.66 -1.87
CA TRP A 58 6.86 4.50 -1.26
C TRP A 58 6.96 3.31 -2.20
N LEU A 59 5.91 3.06 -3.00
CA LEU A 59 5.95 2.07 -4.06
C LEU A 59 6.93 2.49 -5.15
N GLY A 60 7.04 3.79 -5.47
CA GLY A 60 7.65 4.28 -6.69
C GLY A 60 6.83 3.92 -7.92
N ASP A 61 5.50 3.93 -7.80
CA ASP A 61 4.54 3.64 -8.87
C ASP A 61 3.20 4.34 -8.59
N GLU A 62 2.42 4.63 -9.63
CA GLU A 62 1.10 5.26 -9.49
C GLU A 62 0.08 4.28 -8.89
N VAL A 63 -0.60 4.75 -7.84
CA VAL A 63 -1.72 4.07 -7.21
C VAL A 63 -3.02 4.66 -7.75
N ASP A 64 -3.80 3.84 -8.46
CA ASP A 64 -5.14 4.23 -8.93
C ASP A 64 -6.02 4.57 -7.71
N PRO A 65 -6.59 5.78 -7.62
CA PRO A 65 -7.47 6.16 -6.51
C PRO A 65 -8.66 5.22 -6.34
N ARG A 66 -9.12 4.59 -7.43
CA ARG A 66 -10.21 3.61 -7.38
C ARG A 66 -9.80 2.30 -6.70
N ALA A 67 -8.51 2.07 -6.47
CA ALA A 67 -8.01 0.89 -5.76
C ALA A 67 -8.52 0.86 -4.31
N LEU A 68 -8.59 2.00 -3.61
CA LEU A 68 -9.14 2.07 -2.25
C LEU A 68 -10.62 1.70 -2.21
N VAL A 69 -11.39 2.11 -3.21
CA VAL A 69 -12.82 1.76 -3.30
C VAL A 69 -13.03 0.27 -3.61
N ARG A 70 -12.19 -0.32 -4.48
CA ARG A 70 -12.25 -1.76 -4.82
C ARG A 70 -11.67 -2.66 -3.72
N HIS A 71 -10.71 -2.13 -2.98
CA HIS A 71 -9.95 -2.83 -1.95
C HIS A 71 -10.03 -2.00 -0.66
N PRO A 72 -11.19 -2.00 0.01
CA PRO A 72 -11.47 -1.09 1.12
C PRO A 72 -10.71 -1.46 2.40
N THR A 73 -9.93 -2.53 2.41
CA THR A 73 -9.18 -2.98 3.59
C THR A 73 -7.69 -3.00 3.31
N ILE A 74 -6.87 -2.81 4.34
CA ILE A 74 -5.40 -2.85 4.25
C ILE A 74 -4.94 -4.15 3.56
N ARG A 75 -5.47 -5.30 3.99
CA ARG A 75 -5.12 -6.62 3.44
C ARG A 75 -5.44 -6.74 1.95
N SER A 76 -6.63 -6.29 1.54
CA SER A 76 -7.03 -6.38 0.13
C SER A 76 -6.20 -5.46 -0.77
N LEU A 77 -5.92 -4.24 -0.29
CA LEU A 77 -5.10 -3.27 -1.03
C LEU A 77 -3.65 -3.74 -1.15
N ALA A 78 -3.08 -4.26 -0.06
CA ALA A 78 -1.73 -4.80 -0.04
C ALA A 78 -1.55 -5.95 -1.03
N GLY A 79 -2.47 -6.91 -1.03
CA GLY A 79 -2.44 -8.03 -1.99
C GLY A 79 -2.53 -7.57 -3.44
N TYR A 80 -3.38 -6.59 -3.74
CA TYR A 80 -3.51 -6.01 -5.08
C TYR A 80 -2.20 -5.32 -5.52
N LEU A 81 -1.62 -4.49 -4.65
CA LEU A 81 -0.41 -3.72 -4.97
C LEU A 81 0.83 -4.59 -5.14
N ALA A 82 1.03 -5.57 -4.25
CA ALA A 82 2.12 -6.53 -4.39
C ALA A 82 1.98 -7.38 -5.66
N GLY A 83 0.76 -7.84 -5.97
CA GLY A 83 0.46 -8.59 -7.18
C GLY A 83 0.83 -7.85 -8.48
N ARG A 84 0.63 -6.53 -8.53
CA ARG A 84 1.04 -5.69 -9.68
C ARG A 84 2.56 -5.64 -9.86
N ARG A 85 3.34 -5.57 -8.78
CA ARG A 85 4.81 -5.50 -8.84
C ARG A 85 5.45 -6.81 -9.33
N HIS A 86 4.89 -7.96 -8.98
CA HIS A 86 5.34 -9.26 -9.51
C HIS A 86 5.20 -9.37 -11.04
N GLN A 87 4.22 -8.70 -11.63
CA GLN A 87 4.00 -8.74 -13.09
C GLN A 87 4.98 -7.82 -13.85
N ALA A 88 5.38 -6.70 -13.25
CA ALA A 88 6.30 -5.75 -13.86
C ALA A 88 7.74 -6.29 -13.98
N THR A 89 8.13 -7.25 -13.13
CA THR A 89 9.50 -7.84 -13.14
C THR A 89 9.70 -8.95 -14.17
N THR A 90 8.66 -9.36 -14.91
CA THR A 90 8.74 -10.39 -15.97
C THR A 90 8.73 -9.79 -17.39
N GLY A 91 8.61 -8.47 -17.55
CA GLY A 91 8.48 -7.78 -18.84
C GLY A 91 9.77 -7.24 -19.49
N GLY A 92 10.95 -7.76 -19.12
CA GLY A 92 12.23 -7.36 -19.72
C GLY A 92 12.60 -8.24 -20.92
N THR A 93 12.09 -7.87 -22.10
CA THR A 93 12.47 -8.23 -23.48
C THR A 93 13.57 -9.31 -23.68
N PRO A 94 13.27 -10.50 -24.25
CA PRO A 94 14.29 -11.32 -24.87
C PRO A 94 14.76 -10.63 -26.15
N VAL A 95 16.08 -10.47 -26.25
CA VAL A 95 16.85 -10.04 -27.43
C VAL A 95 16.33 -10.71 -28.71
N HIS A 96 15.82 -9.90 -29.64
CA HIS A 96 15.69 -10.30 -31.04
C HIS A 96 17.10 -10.36 -31.64
N GLY A 97 17.52 -11.56 -32.05
CA GLY A 97 18.74 -11.80 -32.82
C GLY A 97 18.57 -11.53 -34.31
#